data_AF-A0AAX1N5U7-F1
#
_entry.id   AF-A0AAX1N5U7-F1
#
_cell.length_a   1.000
_cell.length_b   1.000
_cell.length_c   1.000
_cell.angle_alpha   90.00
_cell.angle_beta   90.00
_cell.angle_gamma   90.00
#
_symmetry.space_group_name_H-M   'P 1'
#
loop_
_entity.id
_entity.type
_entity.pdbx_description
1 polymer ?
#
loop_
_entity_poly.entity_id
_entity_poly.type
_entity_poly.pdbx_seq_one_letter_code
_entity_poly.pdbx_strand_id
1 'polypeptide(L)'
;MIELIKKNKITLVVILLIGVVAMCNKKSHEASFKSKLEEPVVGHYYVFDDFPKLGSEYILKVDKIEEDRIIFLLPKYSYIIGSTSSDRYRKVRDEDQAGEFFSDEKIAVRKYEIIKMSKESSVGRKPALKDIF
;
A
#
# COMPACT_ATOMS: atom_id res chain seq x y z
N MET A 1 15.82 -19.41 -38.83
CA MET A 1 15.40 -19.41 -37.41
C MET A 1 13.91 -19.76 -37.24
N ILE A 2 13.02 -19.27 -38.11
CA ILE A 2 11.56 -19.55 -38.05
C ILE A 2 11.22 -21.03 -38.36
N GLU A 3 12.01 -21.73 -39.18
CA GLU A 3 11.72 -23.13 -39.55
C GLU A 3 11.98 -24.16 -38.44
N LEU A 4 12.83 -23.86 -37.46
CA LEU A 4 13.08 -24.76 -36.33
C LEU A 4 11.86 -24.84 -35.39
N ILE A 5 11.04 -23.79 -35.34
CA ILE A 5 9.87 -23.69 -34.45
C ILE A 5 8.69 -24.52 -35.00
N LYS A 6 8.62 -24.74 -36.32
CA LYS A 6 7.50 -25.46 -36.94
C LYS A 6 7.52 -26.98 -36.75
N LYS A 7 8.69 -27.59 -36.50
CA LYS A 7 8.81 -29.07 -36.40
C LYS A 7 8.79 -29.62 -34.97
N ASN A 8 8.91 -28.78 -33.95
CA ASN A 8 9.07 -29.25 -32.59
C ASN A 8 7.90 -28.83 -31.69
N LYS A 9 6.81 -29.62 -31.74
CA LYS A 9 5.58 -29.41 -30.93
C LYS A 9 5.88 -29.28 -29.43
N ILE A 10 6.96 -29.92 -28.96
CA ILE A 10 7.38 -29.89 -27.55
C ILE A 10 7.86 -28.48 -27.14
N THR A 11 8.62 -27.80 -27.99
CA THR A 11 9.16 -26.46 -27.69
C THR A 11 8.05 -25.41 -27.59
N LEU A 12 7.00 -25.54 -28.40
CA LEU A 12 5.85 -24.63 -28.39
C LEU A 12 5.01 -24.79 -27.11
N VAL A 13 4.86 -26.02 -26.63
CA VAL A 13 4.18 -26.33 -25.35
C VAL A 13 4.95 -25.78 -24.15
N VAL A 14 6.28 -25.87 -24.16
CA VAL A 14 7.13 -25.32 -23.08
C VAL A 14 7.02 -23.78 -23.01
N ILE A 15 7.04 -23.09 -24.15
CA ILE A 15 6.89 -21.63 -24.18
C ILE A 15 5.50 -21.19 -23.69
N LEU A 16 4.44 -21.92 -24.07
CA LEU A 16 3.08 -21.69 -23.57
C LEU A 16 2.97 -21.92 -22.06
N LEU A 17 3.57 -22.99 -21.54
CA LEU A 17 3.58 -23.30 -20.10
C LEU A 17 4.27 -22.20 -19.28
N ILE A 18 5.43 -21.70 -19.72
CA ILE A 18 6.14 -20.61 -19.03
C ILE A 18 5.30 -19.32 -19.02
N GLY A 19 4.59 -19.02 -20.13
CA GLY A 19 3.66 -17.90 -20.21
C GLY A 19 2.50 -18.00 -19.21
N VAL A 20 1.94 -19.20 -19.02
CA VAL A 20 0.87 -19.46 -18.04
C VAL A 20 1.37 -19.33 -16.60
N VAL A 21 2.58 -19.82 -16.28
CA VAL A 21 3.15 -19.67 -14.93
C VAL A 21 3.41 -18.19 -14.58
N ALA A 22 3.89 -17.39 -15.54
CA ALA A 22 4.11 -15.96 -15.32
C ALA A 22 2.81 -15.17 -15.08
N MET A 23 1.72 -15.52 -15.77
CA MET A 23 0.39 -14.93 -15.52
C MET A 23 -0.23 -15.38 -14.19
N CYS A 24 -0.01 -16.62 -13.77
CA CYS A 24 -0.47 -17.11 -12.46
C CYS A 24 0.21 -16.40 -11.27
N ASN A 25 1.51 -16.07 -11.38
CA ASN A 25 2.22 -15.35 -10.32
C ASN A 25 1.71 -13.91 -10.12
N LYS A 26 1.27 -13.22 -11.18
CA LYS A 26 0.63 -11.90 -11.05
C LYS A 26 -0.71 -11.98 -10.31
N LYS A 27 -1.54 -12.97 -10.63
CA LYS A 27 -2.87 -13.14 -10.03
C LYS A 27 -2.82 -13.60 -8.56
N SER A 28 -1.79 -14.37 -8.19
CA SER A 28 -1.56 -14.79 -6.80
C SER A 28 -1.21 -13.63 -5.87
N HIS A 29 -0.48 -12.63 -6.36
CA HIS A 29 -0.10 -11.46 -5.56
C HIS A 29 -1.30 -10.54 -5.25
N GLU A 30 -2.25 -10.37 -6.16
CA GLU A 30 -3.51 -9.64 -5.90
C GLU A 30 -4.40 -10.35 -4.88
N ALA A 31 -4.53 -11.68 -4.97
CA ALA A 31 -5.32 -12.47 -4.03
C ALA A 31 -4.76 -12.42 -2.60
N SER A 32 -3.45 -12.24 -2.44
CA SER A 32 -2.82 -12.10 -1.12
C SER A 32 -3.06 -10.73 -0.47
N PHE A 33 -3.38 -9.68 -1.22
CA PHE A 33 -3.71 -8.37 -0.65
C PHE A 33 -5.10 -8.39 -0.01
N LYS A 34 -6.07 -9.04 -0.66
CA LYS A 34 -7.45 -9.18 -0.18
C LYS A 34 -7.64 -9.95 1.12
N SER A 35 -6.69 -10.79 1.53
CA SER A 35 -6.95 -11.77 2.60
C SER A 35 -6.72 -11.26 4.03
N LYS A 36 -6.12 -10.06 4.22
CA LYS A 36 -5.82 -9.52 5.57
C LYS A 36 -5.85 -7.99 5.71
N LEU A 37 -6.00 -7.24 4.63
CA LEU A 37 -6.15 -5.79 4.67
C LEU A 37 -7.53 -5.46 4.12
N GLU A 38 -8.29 -4.61 4.82
CA GLU A 38 -9.44 -3.96 4.20
C GLU A 38 -8.96 -3.24 2.95
N GLU A 39 -9.71 -3.36 1.86
CA GLU A 39 -9.33 -2.71 0.62
C GLU A 39 -9.23 -1.19 0.88
N PRO A 40 -8.13 -0.55 0.45
CA PRO A 40 -7.98 0.88 0.62
C PRO A 40 -9.14 1.61 -0.06
N VAL A 41 -9.61 2.69 0.55
CA VAL A 41 -10.69 3.50 0.01
C VAL A 41 -10.18 4.93 -0.21
N VAL A 42 -10.51 5.51 -1.35
CA VAL A 42 -10.14 6.91 -1.66
C VAL A 42 -10.80 7.85 -0.65
N GLY A 43 -10.04 8.79 -0.12
CA GLY A 43 -10.48 9.73 0.91
C GLY A 43 -10.34 9.22 2.35
N HIS A 44 -10.07 7.93 2.56
CA HIS A 44 -9.83 7.38 3.89
C HIS A 44 -8.42 7.68 4.39
N TYR A 45 -8.26 7.58 5.71
CA TYR A 45 -7.03 7.86 6.42
C TYR A 45 -6.36 6.57 6.88
N TYR A 46 -5.03 6.57 6.87
CA TYR A 46 -4.22 5.45 7.30
C TYR A 46 -3.07 5.95 8.17
N VAL A 47 -2.81 5.24 9.27
CA VAL A 47 -1.73 5.55 10.20
C VAL A 47 -0.52 4.69 9.88
N PHE A 48 0.62 5.35 9.70
CA PHE A 48 1.90 4.70 9.46
C PHE A 48 2.90 5.12 10.53
N ASP A 49 3.36 4.14 11.30
CA ASP A 49 4.53 4.29 12.16
C ASP A 49 5.79 4.09 11.31
N ASP A 50 6.84 4.87 11.58
CA ASP A 50 8.15 4.75 10.96
C ASP A 50 8.18 4.97 9.43
N PHE A 51 7.12 5.54 8.86
CA PHE A 51 7.01 5.84 7.44
C PHE A 51 6.24 7.15 7.19
N PRO A 52 6.73 8.04 6.29
CA PRO A 52 7.95 7.92 5.49
C PRO A 52 9.25 8.17 6.26
N LYS A 53 9.18 8.60 7.53
CA LYS A 53 10.37 8.84 8.37
C LYS A 53 10.33 7.98 9.63
N LEU A 54 11.48 7.40 9.97
CA LEU A 54 11.70 6.66 11.21
C LEU A 54 11.47 7.56 12.44
N GLY A 55 10.91 6.99 13.51
CA GLY A 55 10.62 7.65 14.78
C GLY A 55 9.36 8.53 14.78
N SER A 56 8.59 8.54 13.69
CA SER A 56 7.40 9.39 13.53
C SER A 56 6.17 8.57 13.11
N GLU A 57 5.01 8.99 13.59
CA GLU A 57 3.70 8.50 13.17
C GLU A 57 3.09 9.51 12.18
N TYR A 58 2.71 9.03 11.00
CA TYR A 58 2.06 9.82 9.96
C TYR A 58 0.64 9.36 9.74
N ILE A 59 -0.28 10.31 9.62
CA ILE A 59 -1.64 10.06 9.17
C ILE A 59 -1.72 10.49 7.71
N LEU A 60 -1.83 9.51 6.82
CA LEU A 60 -1.85 9.69 5.38
C LEU A 60 -3.27 9.52 4.85
N LYS A 61 -3.67 10.32 3.86
CA LYS A 61 -5.00 10.20 3.22
C LYS A 61 -4.86 9.64 1.83
N VAL A 62 -5.72 8.69 1.46
CA VAL A 62 -5.71 8.09 0.12
C VAL A 62 -6.21 9.10 -0.89
N ASP A 63 -5.35 9.48 -1.83
CA ASP A 63 -5.69 10.34 -2.98
C ASP A 63 -6.20 9.51 -4.15
N LYS A 64 -5.49 8.41 -4.47
CA LYS A 64 -5.79 7.56 -5.62
C LYS A 64 -5.33 6.13 -5.39
N ILE A 65 -6.08 5.17 -5.92
CA ILE A 65 -5.71 3.76 -5.91
C ILE A 65 -5.46 3.32 -7.35
N GLU A 66 -4.32 2.69 -7.58
CA GLU A 66 -3.93 2.13 -8.87
C GLU A 66 -3.77 0.60 -8.75
N GLU A 67 -3.39 -0.06 -9.84
CA GLU A 67 -3.27 -1.53 -9.88
C GLU A 67 -2.24 -2.05 -8.86
N ASP A 68 -1.02 -1.50 -8.87
CA ASP A 68 0.12 -1.97 -8.07
C ASP A 68 0.45 -1.10 -6.84
N ARG A 69 -0.15 0.08 -6.73
CA ARG A 69 0.20 1.11 -5.74
C ARG A 69 -1.00 1.90 -5.23
N ILE A 70 -0.78 2.58 -4.12
CA ILE A 70 -1.71 3.56 -3.54
C ILE A 70 -0.97 4.89 -3.45
N ILE A 71 -1.64 5.95 -3.88
CA ILE A 71 -1.16 7.32 -3.78
C ILE A 71 -1.77 7.95 -2.54
N PHE A 72 -0.92 8.45 -1.67
CA PHE A 72 -1.31 9.13 -0.44
C PHE A 72 -0.92 10.61 -0.46
N LEU A 73 -1.75 11.45 0.14
CA LEU A 73 -1.41 12.82 0.50
C LEU A 73 -0.56 12.82 1.78
N LEU A 74 0.50 13.62 1.78
CA LEU A 74 1.35 13.81 2.96
C LEU A 74 0.80 14.93 3.86
N PRO A 75 0.75 14.72 5.17
CA PRO A 75 0.33 15.74 6.11
C PRO A 75 1.42 16.82 6.24
N LYS A 76 1.02 18.04 6.63
CA LYS A 76 1.95 19.15 6.89
C LYS A 76 2.82 18.91 8.13
N TYR A 77 2.40 18.01 9.00
CA TYR A 77 3.14 17.64 10.21
C TYR A 77 2.91 16.18 10.60
N SER A 78 3.82 15.63 11.40
CA SER A 78 3.76 14.26 11.92
C SER A 78 3.68 14.26 13.44
N TYR A 79 3.43 13.10 14.02
CA TYR A 79 3.41 12.90 15.46
C TYR A 79 4.60 12.06 15.92
N ILE A 80 4.94 12.16 17.20
CA ILE A 80 5.91 11.26 17.82
C ILE A 80 5.20 9.93 18.09
N ILE A 81 5.84 8.82 17.70
CA ILE A 81 5.33 7.46 17.91
C ILE A 81 5.03 7.26 19.41
N GLY A 82 3.78 6.97 19.75
CA GLY A 82 3.36 6.69 21.14
C GLY A 82 2.91 7.87 21.97
N SER A 83 2.86 9.05 21.37
CA SER A 83 2.06 10.12 21.93
C SER A 83 0.58 9.68 21.84
N THR A 84 -0.01 9.28 22.97
CA THR A 84 -1.40 8.86 23.07
C THR A 84 -2.27 10.07 23.45
N SER A 85 -2.75 10.81 22.45
CA SER A 85 -3.85 11.76 22.66
C SER A 85 -5.07 11.23 21.91
N SER A 86 -6.16 10.95 22.64
CA SER A 86 -7.44 10.54 22.09
C SER A 86 -8.01 11.54 21.08
N ASP A 87 -7.60 12.81 21.19
CA ASP A 87 -8.13 13.91 20.38
C ASP A 87 -7.40 14.08 19.04
N ARG A 88 -6.29 13.34 18.81
CA ARG A 88 -5.49 13.44 17.59
C ARG A 88 -6.33 13.23 16.33
N TYR A 89 -7.07 12.14 16.28
CA TYR A 89 -7.83 11.76 15.09
C TYR A 89 -8.93 12.76 14.77
N ARG A 90 -9.61 13.26 15.81
CA ARG A 90 -10.59 14.33 15.67
C ARG A 90 -9.95 15.59 15.09
N LYS A 91 -8.79 15.99 15.63
CA LYS A 91 -8.04 17.16 15.16
C LYS A 91 -7.64 17.02 13.69
N VAL A 92 -7.11 15.87 13.27
CA VAL A 92 -6.77 15.61 11.86
C VAL A 92 -7.97 15.80 10.94
N ARG A 93 -9.13 15.25 11.32
CA ARG A 93 -10.35 15.38 10.52
C ARG A 93 -10.82 16.83 10.43
N ASP A 94 -10.87 17.52 11.56
CA ASP A 94 -11.36 18.90 11.62
C ASP A 94 -10.42 19.83 10.82
N GLU A 95 -9.10 19.58 10.84
CA GLU A 95 -8.12 20.31 10.03
C GLU A 95 -8.13 19.93 8.54
N ASP A 96 -8.37 18.66 8.18
CA ASP A 96 -8.54 18.25 6.77
C ASP A 96 -9.80 18.88 6.16
N GLN A 97 -10.90 18.94 6.92
CA GLN A 97 -12.12 19.62 6.47
C GLN A 97 -11.90 21.12 6.22
N ALA A 98 -10.97 21.74 6.95
CA ALA A 98 -10.54 23.11 6.72
C ALA A 98 -9.51 23.26 5.58
N GLY A 99 -9.01 22.16 5.01
CA GLY A 99 -7.92 22.16 4.01
C GLY A 99 -6.54 22.46 4.62
N GLU A 100 -6.39 22.31 5.92
CA GLU A 100 -5.20 22.72 6.66
C GLU A 100 -4.24 21.56 6.94
N PHE A 101 -4.72 20.31 6.98
CA PHE A 101 -3.90 19.19 7.43
C PHE A 101 -2.95 18.63 6.38
N PHE A 102 -3.41 18.44 5.14
CA PHE A 102 -2.58 17.87 4.06
C PHE A 102 -1.87 18.95 3.25
N SER A 103 -0.68 18.59 2.78
CA SER A 103 0.03 19.33 1.75
C SER A 103 -0.35 18.80 0.36
N ASP A 104 0.09 19.50 -0.69
CA ASP A 104 -0.02 19.01 -2.07
C ASP A 104 1.00 17.90 -2.38
N GLU A 105 1.91 17.59 -1.44
CA GLU A 105 2.90 16.53 -1.62
C GLU A 105 2.24 15.15 -1.53
N LYS A 106 2.66 14.26 -2.44
CA LYS A 106 2.12 12.91 -2.56
C LYS A 106 3.22 11.86 -2.47
N ILE A 107 2.87 10.71 -1.91
CA ILE A 107 3.73 9.53 -1.90
C ILE A 107 3.01 8.34 -2.50
N ALA A 108 3.70 7.63 -3.39
CA ALA A 108 3.21 6.38 -3.98
C ALA A 108 3.81 5.19 -3.24
N VAL A 109 2.97 4.33 -2.67
CA VAL A 109 3.41 3.15 -1.93
C VAL A 109 2.88 1.91 -2.61
N ARG A 110 3.74 0.93 -2.87
CA ARG A 110 3.30 -0.31 -3.52
C ARG A 110 2.46 -1.13 -2.56
N LYS A 111 1.39 -1.75 -3.06
CA LYS A 111 0.46 -2.55 -2.23
C LYS A 111 1.16 -3.65 -1.44
N TYR A 112 2.21 -4.28 -1.99
CA TYR A 112 2.98 -5.30 -1.26
C TYR A 112 3.84 -4.71 -0.12
N GLU A 113 4.30 -3.46 -0.25
CA GLU A 113 5.10 -2.79 0.79
C GLU A 113 4.23 -2.46 1.98
N ILE A 114 2.98 -2.05 1.73
CA ILE A 114 1.97 -1.82 2.77
C ILE A 114 1.69 -3.10 3.55
N ILE A 115 1.57 -4.25 2.87
CA ILE A 115 1.44 -5.56 3.55
C ILE A 115 2.70 -5.91 4.34
N LYS A 116 3.88 -5.61 3.79
CA LYS A 116 5.16 -5.89 4.47
C LYS A 116 5.26 -5.07 5.74
N MET A 117 4.99 -3.77 5.66
CA MET A 117 4.94 -2.84 6.79
C MET A 117 3.96 -3.36 7.86
N SER A 118 2.73 -3.74 7.48
CA SER A 118 1.73 -4.26 8.45
C SER A 118 2.16 -5.54 9.19
N LYS A 119 3.06 -6.33 8.59
CA LYS A 119 3.61 -7.56 9.18
C LYS A 119 4.90 -7.36 9.97
N GLU A 120 5.76 -6.43 9.55
CA GLU A 120 7.15 -6.29 10.03
C GLU A 120 7.34 -5.35 11.20
N SER A 121 6.28 -4.81 11.82
CA SER A 121 6.47 -4.09 13.07
C SER A 121 7.07 -5.00 14.14
N SER A 122 8.36 -4.81 14.32
CA SER A 122 9.27 -5.57 15.15
C SER A 122 9.54 -4.85 16.47
N VAL A 123 8.90 -3.70 16.70
CA VAL A 123 8.90 -2.95 17.96
C VAL A 123 7.46 -2.77 18.48
N GLY A 124 6.74 -3.89 18.61
CA GLY A 124 5.47 -3.95 19.35
C GLY A 124 4.30 -3.10 18.84
N ARG A 125 4.41 -2.42 17.70
CA ARG A 125 3.36 -1.53 17.16
C ARG A 125 3.19 -1.69 15.66
N LYS A 126 2.36 -2.67 15.27
CA LYS A 126 1.94 -2.88 13.88
C LYS A 126 1.64 -1.51 13.26
N PRO A 127 2.17 -1.13 12.07
CA PRO A 127 1.61 0.01 11.37
C PRO A 127 0.16 -0.37 11.14
N ALA A 128 -0.66 0.33 11.89
CA ALA A 128 -2.04 0.01 11.98
C ALA A 128 -2.64 0.79 10.83
N LEU A 129 -2.87 0.10 9.71
CA LEU A 129 -3.89 0.51 8.76
C LEU A 129 -5.24 0.45 9.49
N LYS A 130 -5.41 1.35 10.44
CA LYS A 130 -6.65 1.62 11.11
C LYS A 130 -7.33 2.60 10.20
N ASP A 131 -8.46 2.16 9.66
CA ASP A 131 -9.42 3.15 9.21
C ASP A 131 -9.72 4.04 10.42
N ILE A 132 -9.51 5.32 10.20
CA ILE A 132 -9.86 6.33 11.17
C ILE A 132 -11.24 6.75 10.67
N PHE A 133 -12.29 6.35 11.39
CA PHE A 133 -13.74 6.62 11.22
C PHE A 133 -14.61 5.46 10.74
#